data_AF-A0A932HC22-F1
#
_entry.id   AF-A0A932HC22-F1
#
_cell.length_a   1.000
_cell.length_b   1.000
_cell.length_c   1.000
_cell.angle_alpha   90.00
_cell.angle_beta   90.00
_cell.angle_gamma   90.00
#
_symmetry.space_group_name_H-M   'P 1'
#
loop_
_entity.id
_entity.type
_entity.pdbx_description
1 polymer ?
#
loop_
_entity_poly.entity_id
_entity_poly.type
_entity_poly.pdbx_seq_one_letter_code
_entity_poly.pdbx_strand_id
1 'polypeptide(L)' 'MTYRAILTQQDGAALIITLNRPDKRNAIEFETFLVTMIYGTKDKQEGIPAFLEKRKPRFEGK' A
#
# COMPACT_ATOMS: atom_id res chain seq x y z
N MET A 1 11.02 -17.26 12.55
CA MET A 1 11.42 -16.74 11.23
C MET A 1 10.43 -15.66 10.82
N THR A 2 10.88 -14.41 10.73
CA THR A 2 10.01 -13.26 10.46
C THR A 2 9.84 -13.11 8.95
N TYR A 3 8.75 -13.63 8.39
CA TYR A 3 8.45 -13.44 6.97
C TYR A 3 7.94 -12.02 6.75
N ARG A 4 8.76 -11.18 6.11
CA ARG A 4 8.33 -9.86 5.66
C ARG A 4 7.49 -10.03 4.41
N ALA A 5 6.20 -10.20 4.63
CA ALA A 5 5.26 -10.63 3.60
C ALA A 5 4.86 -9.50 2.62
N ILE A 6 5.26 -8.25 2.89
CA ILE A 6 5.22 -7.13 1.93
C ILE A 6 6.55 -6.44 1.78
N LEU A 7 6.88 -6.17 0.53
CA LEU A 7 7.92 -5.23 0.13
C LEU A 7 7.24 -4.01 -0.50
N THR A 8 7.75 -2.83 -0.14
CA THR A 8 7.32 -1.57 -0.72
C THR A 8 8.51 -0.91 -1.40
N GLN A 9 8.28 -0.38 -2.59
CA GLN A 9 9.27 0.39 -3.34
C GLN A 9 8.59 1.62 -3.91
N GLN A 10 9.21 2.79 -3.76
CA GLN A 10 8.73 4.02 -4.37
C GLN A 10 9.54 4.31 -5.63
N ASP A 11 8.85 4.53 -6.75
CA ASP A 11 9.44 4.95 -8.02
C ASP A 11 8.74 6.22 -8.50
N GLY A 12 9.39 7.36 -8.22
CA GLY A 12 8.81 8.69 -8.43
C GLY A 12 7.48 8.87 -7.70
N ALA A 13 6.40 9.09 -8.46
CA ALA A 13 5.04 9.23 -7.95
C ALA A 13 4.30 7.88 -7.76
N ALA A 14 4.91 6.76 -8.14
CA ALA A 14 4.32 5.44 -8.01
C ALA A 14 4.83 4.72 -6.75
N LEU A 15 3.93 4.01 -6.07
CA LEU A 15 4.24 3.07 -5.00
C LEU A 15 4.00 1.65 -5.49
N ILE A 16 5.06 0.85 -5.52
CA ILE A 16 5.04 -0.57 -5.91
C ILE A 16 4.94 -1.40 -4.63
N ILE A 17 3.92 -2.25 -4.56
CA ILE A 17 3.67 -3.15 -3.44
C ILE A 17 3.83 -4.58 -3.96
N THR A 18 4.78 -5.32 -3.40
CA THR A 18 5.07 -6.72 -3.79
C THR A 18 4.69 -7.67 -2.67
N LEU A 19 3.89 -8.67 -3.02
CA LEU A 19 3.59 -9.81 -2.16
C LEU A 19 4.79 -10.74 -2.14
N ASN A 20 5.36 -10.91 -0.96
CA ASN A 20 6.59 -11.67 -0.79
C ASN A 20 6.33 -12.98 -0.03
N ARG A 21 5.44 -13.83 -0.58
CA ARG A 21 5.15 -15.17 -0.08
C ARG A 21 5.22 -16.22 -1.21
N PRO A 22 6.38 -16.35 -1.89
CA PRO A 22 6.53 -17.24 -3.04
C PRO A 22 6.20 -18.70 -2.71
N ASP A 23 6.59 -19.19 -1.53
CA ASP A 23 6.31 -20.56 -1.06
C ASP A 23 4.81 -20.86 -0.89
N LYS A 24 3.98 -19.82 -0.79
CA LYS A 24 2.52 -19.89 -0.69
C LYS A 24 1.83 -19.40 -1.96
N ARG A 25 2.57 -19.28 -3.08
CA ARG A 25 2.09 -18.72 -4.35
C ARG A 25 1.42 -17.36 -4.19
N ASN A 26 1.90 -16.56 -3.24
CA ASN A 26 1.33 -15.26 -2.89
C ASN A 26 -0.18 -15.31 -2.59
N ALA A 27 -0.65 -16.35 -1.88
CA ALA A 27 -2.06 -16.47 -1.48
C ALA A 27 -2.63 -15.16 -0.89
N ILE A 28 -3.76 -14.74 -1.45
CA ILE A 28 -4.40 -13.41 -1.32
C ILE A 28 -4.99 -13.14 0.07
N GLU A 29 -5.13 -14.14 0.94
CA GLU A 29 -5.68 -13.92 2.29
C GLU A 29 -4.89 -12.83 3.06
N PHE A 30 -3.58 -12.75 2.80
CA PHE A 30 -2.73 -11.69 3.31
C PHE A 30 -2.89 -10.35 2.56
N GLU A 31 -3.13 -10.38 1.25
CA GLU A 31 -3.47 -9.17 0.48
C GLU A 31 -4.73 -8.50 0.96
N THR A 32 -5.79 -9.29 1.22
CA THR A 32 -7.03 -8.76 1.77
C THR A 32 -6.77 -8.04 3.08
N PHE A 33 -5.93 -8.59 3.95
CA PHE A 33 -5.52 -7.96 5.20
C PHE A 33 -4.74 -6.65 4.97
N LEU A 34 -3.79 -6.64 4.04
CA LEU A 34 -2.96 -5.46 3.75
C LEU A 34 -3.72 -4.35 3.06
N VAL A 35 -4.58 -4.70 2.10
CA VAL A 35 -5.49 -3.76 1.45
C VAL A 35 -6.40 -3.16 2.51
N THR A 36 -6.94 -3.97 3.42
CA THR A 36 -7.75 -3.46 4.55
C THR A 36 -6.94 -2.51 5.44
N MET A 37 -5.69 -2.85 5.78
CA MET A 37 -4.80 -1.99 6.57
C MET A 37 -4.51 -0.66 5.86
N ILE A 38 -4.18 -0.70 4.56
CA ILE A 38 -3.88 0.50 3.76
C ILE A 38 -5.13 1.36 3.58
N TYR A 39 -6.31 0.76 3.43
CA TYR A 39 -7.59 1.48 3.35
C TYR A 39 -7.92 2.25 4.63
N GLY A 40 -7.37 1.85 5.78
CA GLY A 40 -7.51 2.58 7.04
C GLY A 40 -6.53 3.75 7.22
N THR A 41 -5.52 3.89 6.36
CA THR A 41 -4.47 4.91 6.51
C THR A 41 -4.97 6.30 6.16
N LYS A 42 -4.41 7.33 6.81
CA LYS A 42 -4.76 8.72 6.52
C LYS A 42 -4.31 9.12 5.13
N ASP A 43 -3.16 8.59 4.71
CA ASP A 43 -2.61 8.87 3.38
C ASP A 43 -3.50 8.33 2.26
N LYS A 44 -4.16 7.18 2.47
CA LYS A 44 -5.14 6.66 1.51
C LYS A 44 -6.40 7.54 1.46
N GLN A 45 -6.86 8.04 2.60
CA GLN A 45 -8.02 8.94 2.67
C GLN A 45 -7.73 10.30 2.02
N GLU A 46 -6.47 10.76 2.03
CA GLU A 46 -6.02 12.01 1.40
C GLU A 46 -5.78 11.87 -0.12
N GLY A 47 -5.25 10.72 -0.57
CA GLY A 47 -4.84 10.55 -1.96
C GLY A 47 -6.01 10.63 -2.95
N ILE A 48 -7.20 10.14 -2.59
CA ILE A 48 -8.37 10.15 -3.48
C ILE A 48 -8.91 11.58 -3.68
N PRO A 49 -9.23 12.35 -2.61
CA PRO A 49 -9.65 13.74 -2.75
C PRO A 49 -8.60 14.60 -3.46
N ALA A 50 -7.32 14.47 -3.10
CA ALA A 50 -6.24 15.25 -3.72
C ALA A 50 -6.17 15.05 -5.25
N PHE A 51 -6.34 13.81 -5.70
CA PHE A 51 -6.39 13.47 -7.12
C PHE A 51 -7.61 14.09 -7.82
N LEU A 52 -8.81 13.94 -7.24
CA LEU A 52 -10.06 14.48 -7.81
C LEU A 52 -10.04 16.01 -7.87
N GLU A 53 -9.47 16.66 -6.86
CA GLU A 53 -9.30 18.10 -6.76
C GLU A 53 -8.09 18.63 -7.56
N LYS A 54 -7.29 17.75 -8.19
CA LYS A 54 -6.07 18.08 -8.94
C LYS A 54 -5.06 18.91 -8.14
N ARG A 55 -4.98 18.69 -6.83
CA ARG A 55 -4.01 19.33 -5.92
C ARG A 55 -2.91 18.36 -5.53
N LYS A 56 -1.78 18.88 -5.04
CA LYS A 56 -0.72 18.02 -4.47
C LYS A 56 -1.23 17.38 -3.16
N PRO A 57 -1.11 16.06 -2.99
CA PRO A 57 -1.46 15.40 -1.74
C PRO A 57 -0.46 15.72 -0.63
N ARG A 58 -0.92 15.71 0.62
CA ARG A 58 -0.07 15.85 1.82
C ARG A 58 -0.01 14.52 2.56
N PHE A 59 1.02 13.74 2.28
CA PHE A 59 1.22 12.45 2.95
C PHE A 59 1.96 12.63 4.28
N GLU A 60 1.46 11.99 5.34
CA GLU A 60 2.05 11.96 6.69
C GLU A 60 2.87 10.70 6.94
N GLY A 61 2.82 9.71 6.04
CA GLY A 61 3.49 8.41 6.20
C GLY A 61 2.79 7.50 7.22
N LYS A 62 1.46 7.60 7.34
CA LYS A 62 0.65 6.94 8.40
C LYS A 62 -0.58 6.23 7.85
#